data_AF-A0A8E6ETC2-F1
#
_entry.id   AF-A0A8E6ETC2-F1
#
_cell.length_a   1.000
_cell.length_b   1.000
_cell.length_c   1.000
_cell.angle_alpha   90.00
_cell.angle_beta   90.00
_cell.angle_gamma   90.00
#
_symmetry.space_group_name_H-M   'P 1'
#
loop_
_entity.id
_entity.type
_entity.pdbx_description
1 polymer ?
#
loop_
_entity_poly.entity_id
_entity_poly.type
_entity_poly.pdbx_seq_one_letter_code
_entity_poly.pdbx_strand_id
1 'polypeptide(L)'
;MSVSELFFAAALMLAPPEAPIPPISSEEWPDLQIQLCQLGVELQILDKREADFLLVKREDLATDLKLLRQRYADLKDSPKVEDLNRFPNREEVNAMLSFNRNYRGKMEARMISEPHKADYYRGVIKETDELYQLWDSVREVRSDFYYVSVRRQSLSKLKERAGVAAFITGQLPPCVPTWRFQEVK
;
A
#
# COMPACT_ATOMS: atom_id res chain seq x y z
N MET A 1 -25.27 -18.09 4.42
CA MET A 1 -25.08 -16.95 5.33
C MET A 1 -26.45 -16.40 5.68
N SER A 2 -26.81 -16.37 6.97
CA SER A 2 -27.95 -15.58 7.39
C SER A 2 -27.57 -14.09 7.32
N VAL A 3 -28.40 -13.26 6.70
CA VAL A 3 -28.18 -11.81 6.61
C VAL A 3 -28.01 -11.18 8.00
N SER A 4 -28.67 -11.75 9.01
CA SER A 4 -28.60 -11.29 10.39
C SER A 4 -27.22 -11.50 11.01
N GLU A 5 -26.56 -12.61 10.70
CA GLU A 5 -25.23 -12.93 11.26
C GLU A 5 -24.16 -12.04 10.63
N LEU A 6 -24.24 -11.80 9.32
CA LEU A 6 -23.35 -10.88 8.62
C LEU A 6 -23.47 -9.45 9.17
N PHE A 7 -24.71 -9.00 9.45
CA PHE A 7 -24.94 -7.70 10.06
C PHE A 7 -24.34 -7.61 11.46
N PHE A 8 -24.43 -8.68 12.25
CA PHE A 8 -23.82 -8.75 13.57
C PHE A 8 -22.29 -8.72 13.50
N ALA A 9 -21.68 -9.51 12.62
CA ALA A 9 -20.23 -9.49 12.39
C ALA A 9 -19.74 -8.10 11.93
N ALA A 10 -20.50 -7.44 11.04
CA ALA A 10 -20.21 -6.08 10.61
C ALA A 10 -20.34 -5.08 11.74
N ALA A 11 -21.39 -5.15 12.55
CA ALA A 11 -21.56 -4.29 13.72
C ALA A 11 -20.40 -4.45 14.71
N LEU A 12 -19.91 -5.68 14.92
CA LEU A 12 -18.76 -5.94 15.78
C LEU A 12 -17.47 -5.36 15.21
N MET A 13 -17.23 -5.44 13.91
CA MET A 13 -15.98 -4.98 13.29
C MET A 13 -15.91 -3.47 13.04
N LEU A 14 -17.05 -2.84 12.76
CA LEU A 14 -17.14 -1.41 12.47
C LEU A 14 -17.31 -0.58 13.74
N ALA A 15 -17.53 -1.22 14.89
CA ALA A 15 -17.56 -0.56 16.18
C ALA A 15 -16.22 0.10 16.53
N PRO A 16 -16.21 1.16 17.36
CA PRO A 16 -14.98 1.75 17.88
C PRO A 16 -14.07 0.71 18.58
N PRO A 17 -12.74 0.88 18.59
CA PRO A 17 -11.81 -0.10 19.17
C PRO A 17 -12.13 -0.52 20.61
N GLU A 18 -12.59 0.42 21.44
CA GLU A 18 -12.95 0.20 22.85
C GLU A 18 -14.40 -0.23 23.07
N ALA A 19 -15.17 -0.50 22.01
CA ALA A 19 -16.56 -0.89 22.15
C ALA A 19 -16.68 -2.25 22.85
N PRO A 20 -17.63 -2.40 23.80
CA PRO A 20 -17.84 -3.66 24.49
C PRO A 20 -18.25 -4.76 23.51
N ILE A 21 -17.82 -5.99 23.81
CA ILE A 21 -18.18 -7.16 23.02
C ILE A 21 -19.35 -7.85 23.74
N PRO A 22 -20.48 -8.08 23.06
CA PRO A 22 -21.59 -8.82 23.62
C PRO A 22 -21.16 -10.25 23.97
N PRO A 23 -21.79 -10.90 24.96
CA PRO A 23 -21.50 -12.29 25.26
C PRO A 23 -21.82 -13.17 24.04
N ILE A 24 -20.84 -13.92 23.58
CA ILE A 24 -20.97 -14.87 22.46
C ILE A 24 -20.86 -16.28 23.04
N SER A 25 -21.86 -17.11 22.75
CA SER A 25 -21.87 -18.50 23.21
C SER A 25 -20.83 -19.35 22.47
N SER A 26 -20.42 -20.48 23.06
CA SER A 26 -19.48 -21.41 22.42
C SER A 26 -20.09 -22.08 21.17
N GLU A 27 -21.42 -22.16 21.10
CA GLU A 27 -22.13 -22.76 19.97
C GLU A 27 -22.18 -21.82 18.75
N GLU A 28 -22.32 -20.51 18.98
CA GLU A 28 -22.34 -19.48 17.92
C GLU A 28 -20.94 -19.11 17.41
N TRP A 29 -19.89 -19.44 18.17
CA TRP A 29 -18.52 -19.01 17.90
C TRP A 29 -17.99 -19.44 16.52
N PRO A 30 -18.09 -20.70 16.09
CA PRO A 30 -17.51 -21.13 14.81
C PRO A 30 -18.08 -20.38 13.61
N ASP A 31 -19.40 -20.17 13.58
CA ASP A 31 -20.08 -19.46 12.48
C ASP A 31 -19.71 -17.98 12.49
N LEU A 32 -19.69 -17.35 13.67
CA LEU A 32 -19.27 -15.95 13.80
C LEU A 32 -17.80 -15.76 13.42
N GLN A 33 -16.92 -16.67 13.82
CA GLN A 33 -15.50 -16.65 13.49
C GLN A 33 -15.29 -16.64 11.97
N ILE A 34 -15.96 -17.54 11.24
CA ILE A 34 -15.88 -17.60 9.78
C ILE A 34 -16.30 -16.26 9.17
N GLN A 35 -17.39 -15.68 9.67
CA GLN A 35 -17.91 -14.41 9.14
C GLN A 35 -17.01 -13.22 9.45
N LEU A 36 -16.44 -13.15 10.66
CA LEU A 36 -15.45 -12.14 11.02
C LEU A 36 -14.20 -12.27 10.13
N CYS A 37 -13.70 -13.48 9.90
CA CYS A 37 -12.56 -13.70 9.03
C CYS A 37 -12.85 -13.27 7.59
N GLN A 38 -13.99 -13.70 7.03
CA GLN A 38 -14.41 -13.34 5.68
C GLN A 38 -14.54 -11.82 5.51
N LEU A 39 -15.30 -11.18 6.41
CA LEU A 39 -15.49 -9.73 6.36
C LEU A 39 -14.17 -8.97 6.55
N GLY A 40 -13.25 -9.48 7.37
CA GLY A 40 -11.96 -8.84 7.62
C GLY A 40 -11.06 -8.85 6.40
N VAL A 41 -11.09 -9.96 5.66
CA VAL A 41 -10.40 -10.12 4.38
C VAL A 41 -11.03 -9.21 3.31
N GLU A 42 -12.36 -9.15 3.24
CA GLU A 42 -13.08 -8.28 2.30
C GLU A 42 -12.83 -6.79 2.54
N LEU A 43 -12.80 -6.37 3.81
CA LEU A 43 -12.44 -5.02 4.22
C LEU A 43 -10.94 -4.72 4.10
N GLN A 44 -10.12 -5.73 3.76
CA GLN A 44 -8.67 -5.65 3.67
C GLN A 44 -8.01 -5.11 4.96
N ILE A 45 -8.55 -5.51 6.11
CA ILE A 45 -7.99 -5.25 7.45
C ILE A 45 -7.35 -6.51 8.07
N LEU A 46 -7.65 -7.67 7.50
CA LEU A 46 -7.08 -8.97 7.84
C LEU A 46 -6.49 -9.61 6.56
N ASP A 47 -5.23 -10.03 6.61
CA ASP A 47 -4.66 -10.83 5.54
C ASP A 47 -5.09 -12.30 5.65
N LYS A 48 -5.25 -12.99 4.51
CA LYS A 48 -5.58 -14.43 4.52
C LYS A 48 -4.55 -15.26 5.27
N ARG A 49 -3.28 -14.85 5.24
CA ARG A 49 -2.18 -15.51 5.98
C ARG A 49 -2.25 -15.27 7.49
N GLU A 50 -2.90 -14.18 7.91
CA GLU A 50 -3.10 -13.85 9.32
C GLU A 50 -4.34 -14.55 9.89
N ALA A 51 -5.29 -14.96 9.04
CA ALA A 51 -6.53 -15.61 9.47
C ALA A 51 -6.31 -16.95 10.20
N ASP A 52 -5.16 -17.60 10.01
CA ASP A 52 -4.78 -18.82 10.72
C ASP A 52 -4.30 -18.56 12.17
N PHE A 53 -4.07 -17.29 12.52
CA PHE A 53 -3.52 -16.89 13.83
C PHE A 53 -4.45 -15.93 14.58
N LEU A 54 -5.17 -15.06 13.87
CA LEU A 54 -6.14 -14.14 14.44
C LEU A 54 -7.54 -14.75 14.44
N LEU A 55 -8.31 -14.44 15.48
CA LEU A 55 -9.67 -14.94 15.70
C LEU A 55 -9.75 -16.46 15.85
N VAL A 56 -8.64 -17.15 16.17
CA VAL A 56 -8.62 -18.61 16.32
C VAL A 56 -9.32 -19.05 17.61
N LYS A 57 -9.02 -18.35 18.70
CA LYS A 57 -9.54 -18.65 20.04
C LYS A 57 -10.55 -17.60 20.44
N ARG A 58 -11.68 -18.05 20.99
CA ARG A 58 -12.73 -17.17 21.49
C ARG A 58 -12.24 -16.31 22.66
N GLU A 59 -11.32 -16.83 23.46
CA GLU A 59 -10.74 -16.14 24.62
C GLU A 59 -9.93 -14.90 24.20
N ASP A 60 -9.31 -14.95 23.01
CA ASP A 60 -8.50 -13.86 22.47
C ASP A 60 -9.31 -12.86 21.61
N LEU A 61 -10.61 -13.14 21.41
CA LEU A 61 -11.51 -12.35 20.56
C LEU A 61 -11.48 -10.85 20.89
N ALA A 62 -11.41 -10.50 22.17
CA ALA A 62 -11.39 -9.11 22.60
C ALA A 62 -10.15 -8.36 22.10
N THR A 63 -8.99 -9.01 22.21
CA THR A 63 -7.71 -8.47 21.73
C THR A 63 -7.70 -8.40 20.21
N ASP A 64 -8.16 -9.45 19.54
CA ASP A 64 -8.19 -9.54 18.08
C ASP A 64 -9.14 -8.53 17.45
N LEU A 65 -10.36 -8.39 17.98
CA LEU A 65 -11.31 -7.39 17.50
C LEU A 65 -10.80 -5.97 17.75
N LYS A 66 -10.15 -5.70 18.89
CA LYS A 66 -9.54 -4.39 19.15
C LYS A 66 -8.51 -4.05 18.07
N LEU A 67 -7.63 -5.00 17.73
CA LEU A 67 -6.66 -4.84 16.64
C LEU A 67 -7.35 -4.59 15.29
N LEU A 68 -8.34 -5.40 14.92
CA LEU A 68 -9.04 -5.28 13.64
C LEU A 68 -9.82 -3.96 13.53
N ARG A 69 -10.48 -3.52 14.60
CA ARG A 69 -11.18 -2.22 14.67
C ARG A 69 -10.19 -1.06 14.54
N GLN A 70 -9.03 -1.14 15.18
CA GLN A 70 -7.98 -0.14 15.02
C GLN A 70 -7.50 -0.08 13.57
N ARG A 71 -7.20 -1.23 12.96
CA ARG A 71 -6.83 -1.31 11.55
C ARG A 71 -7.91 -0.74 10.64
N TYR A 72 -9.18 -1.00 10.92
CA TYR A 72 -10.30 -0.41 10.18
C TYR A 72 -10.31 1.12 10.30
N ALA A 73 -10.19 1.65 11.52
CA ALA A 73 -10.15 3.09 11.75
C ALA A 73 -9.00 3.78 11.00
N ASP A 74 -7.82 3.14 10.99
CA ASP A 74 -6.62 3.65 10.32
C ASP A 74 -6.71 3.55 8.79
N LEU A 75 -7.40 2.52 8.27
CA LEU A 75 -7.44 2.19 6.84
C LEU A 75 -8.74 2.59 6.13
N LYS A 76 -9.74 3.15 6.83
CA LYS A 76 -11.04 3.48 6.23
C LYS A 76 -10.95 4.39 5.01
N ASP A 77 -10.00 5.34 5.03
CA ASP A 77 -9.76 6.32 3.96
C ASP A 77 -8.60 5.92 3.02
N SER A 78 -7.93 4.81 3.33
CA SER A 78 -6.82 4.29 2.55
C SER A 78 -7.31 3.65 1.24
N PRO A 79 -6.58 3.82 0.12
CA PRO A 79 -6.87 3.10 -1.12
C PRO A 79 -6.94 1.59 -0.90
N LYS A 80 -7.73 0.91 -1.73
CA LYS A 80 -7.78 -0.55 -1.70
C LYS A 80 -6.61 -1.13 -2.50
N VAL A 81 -6.25 -2.38 -2.21
CA VAL A 81 -5.12 -3.04 -2.91
C VAL A 81 -5.37 -3.18 -4.41
N GLU A 82 -6.62 -3.25 -4.86
CA GLU A 82 -6.99 -3.27 -6.28
C GLU A 82 -6.59 -2.00 -7.02
N ASP A 83 -6.47 -0.85 -6.34
CA ASP A 83 -5.99 0.40 -6.95
C ASP A 83 -4.55 0.27 -7.46
N LEU A 84 -3.80 -0.74 -7.03
CA LEU A 84 -2.48 -1.05 -7.58
C LEU A 84 -2.53 -1.33 -9.08
N ASN A 85 -3.63 -1.84 -9.61
CA ASN A 85 -3.78 -2.17 -11.03
C ASN A 85 -3.65 -0.95 -11.95
N ARG A 86 -3.69 0.28 -11.40
CA ARG A 86 -3.43 1.53 -12.12
C ARG A 86 -1.95 1.71 -12.48
N PHE A 87 -1.04 1.06 -11.76
CA PHE A 87 0.40 1.23 -11.92
C PHE A 87 1.03 0.06 -12.67
N PRO A 88 2.26 0.21 -13.19
CA PRO A 88 3.00 -0.90 -13.77
C PRO A 88 3.20 -2.07 -12.80
N ASN A 89 3.48 -3.25 -13.35
CA ASN A 89 3.81 -4.43 -12.58
C ASN A 89 5.22 -4.33 -11.97
N ARG A 90 5.58 -5.27 -11.08
CA ARG A 90 6.86 -5.23 -10.36
C ARG A 90 8.08 -5.31 -11.30
N GLU A 91 7.99 -6.09 -12.37
CA GLU A 91 9.09 -6.25 -13.34
C GLU A 91 9.35 -4.96 -14.11
N GLU A 92 8.27 -4.32 -14.58
CA GLU A 92 8.32 -3.02 -15.26
C GLU A 92 8.90 -1.95 -14.34
N VAL A 93 8.44 -1.87 -13.08
CA VAL A 93 8.98 -0.92 -12.10
C VAL A 93 10.46 -1.18 -11.83
N ASN A 94 10.89 -2.44 -11.71
CA ASN A 94 12.30 -2.77 -11.54
C ASN A 94 13.16 -2.34 -12.74
N ALA A 95 12.65 -2.52 -13.96
CA ALA A 95 13.32 -2.04 -15.18
C ALA A 95 13.45 -0.51 -15.17
N MET A 96 12.38 0.21 -14.79
CA MET A 96 12.37 1.67 -14.66
C MET A 96 13.37 2.17 -13.60
N LEU A 97 13.43 1.51 -12.44
CA LEU A 97 14.39 1.85 -11.39
C LEU A 97 15.84 1.55 -11.81
N SER A 98 16.07 0.46 -12.54
CA SER A 98 17.39 0.16 -13.13
C SER A 98 17.81 1.23 -14.12
N PHE A 99 16.90 1.65 -15.00
CA PHE A 99 17.13 2.74 -15.94
C PHE A 99 17.45 4.07 -15.22
N ASN A 100 16.68 4.42 -14.19
CA ASN A 100 16.93 5.59 -13.36
C ASN A 100 18.35 5.58 -12.76
N ARG A 101 18.77 4.47 -12.14
CA ARG A 101 20.13 4.35 -11.57
C ARG A 101 21.22 4.51 -12.61
N ASN A 102 21.04 3.90 -13.80
CA ASN A 102 21.97 4.04 -14.91
C ASN A 102 22.02 5.49 -15.42
N TYR A 103 20.89 6.18 -15.50
CA TYR A 103 20.81 7.58 -15.87
C TYR A 103 21.53 8.46 -14.84
N ARG A 104 21.27 8.25 -13.55
CA ARG A 104 21.93 8.94 -12.43
C ARG A 104 23.45 8.82 -12.52
N GLY A 105 23.98 7.59 -12.71
CA GLY A 105 25.41 7.35 -12.87
C GLY A 105 26.02 8.07 -14.08
N LYS A 106 25.29 8.16 -15.20
CA LYS A 106 25.72 8.97 -16.37
C LYS A 106 25.78 10.46 -16.05
N MET A 107 24.85 10.98 -15.25
CA MET A 107 24.87 12.39 -14.83
C MET A 107 26.04 12.69 -13.90
N GLU A 108 26.37 11.77 -12.99
CA GLU A 108 27.56 11.89 -12.13
C GLU A 108 28.85 11.89 -12.94
N ALA A 109 29.00 10.97 -13.90
CA ALA A 109 30.15 10.94 -14.78
C ALA A 109 30.31 12.25 -15.57
N ARG A 110 29.21 12.81 -16.07
CA ARG A 110 29.22 14.10 -16.78
C ARG A 110 29.53 15.28 -15.87
N MET A 111 29.07 15.26 -14.63
CA MET A 111 29.40 16.30 -13.65
C MET A 111 30.91 16.39 -13.41
N ILE A 112 31.61 15.24 -13.41
CA ILE A 112 33.07 15.17 -13.28
C ILE A 112 33.76 15.69 -14.55
N SER A 113 33.29 15.31 -15.74
CA SER A 113 33.91 15.74 -17.01
C SER A 113 33.59 17.18 -17.41
N GLU A 114 32.46 17.73 -16.94
CA GLU A 114 31.96 19.06 -17.25
C GLU A 114 31.77 19.91 -15.98
N PRO A 115 32.85 20.24 -15.24
CA PRO A 115 32.74 20.89 -13.93
C PRO A 115 32.08 22.28 -13.99
N HIS A 116 32.20 22.98 -15.13
CA HIS A 116 31.53 24.26 -15.37
C HIS A 116 29.99 24.17 -15.38
N LYS A 117 29.42 22.96 -15.51
CA LYS A 117 27.98 22.68 -15.42
C LYS A 117 27.62 21.89 -14.17
N ALA A 118 28.49 21.82 -13.17
CA ALA A 118 28.29 20.94 -12.02
C ALA A 118 26.97 21.23 -11.27
N ASP A 119 26.61 22.50 -11.09
CA ASP A 119 25.36 22.89 -10.43
C ASP A 119 24.12 22.40 -11.19
N TYR A 120 24.15 22.49 -12.51
CA TYR A 120 23.11 21.95 -13.38
C TYR A 120 22.96 20.44 -13.20
N TYR A 121 24.07 19.69 -13.23
CA TYR A 121 24.03 18.23 -13.02
C TYR A 121 23.58 17.84 -11.61
N ARG A 122 23.92 18.60 -10.57
CA ARG A 122 23.39 18.38 -9.21
C ARG A 122 21.87 18.52 -9.17
N GLY A 123 21.31 19.51 -9.86
CA GLY A 123 19.85 19.66 -10.00
C GLY A 123 19.21 18.43 -10.66
N VAL A 124 19.77 17.96 -11.77
CA VAL A 124 19.28 16.76 -12.47
C VAL A 124 19.37 15.50 -11.60
N ILE A 125 20.48 15.30 -10.89
CA ILE A 125 20.66 14.16 -9.99
C ILE A 125 19.62 14.20 -8.86
N LYS A 126 19.41 15.37 -8.26
CA LYS A 126 18.40 15.54 -7.20
C LYS A 126 16.99 15.18 -7.70
N GLU A 127 16.57 15.70 -8.84
CA GLU A 127 15.27 15.36 -9.44
C GLU A 127 15.19 13.86 -9.77
N THR A 128 16.28 13.27 -10.28
CA THR A 128 16.37 11.83 -10.56
C THR A 128 16.20 10.99 -9.29
N ASP A 129 16.79 11.40 -8.17
CA ASP A 129 16.66 10.74 -6.88
C ASP A 129 15.24 10.85 -6.31
N GLU A 130 14.59 12.01 -6.47
CA GLU A 130 13.18 12.21 -6.07
C GLU A 130 12.23 11.29 -6.86
N LEU A 131 12.44 11.19 -8.18
CA LEU A 131 11.70 10.27 -9.05
C LEU A 131 11.97 8.81 -8.69
N TYR A 132 13.23 8.45 -8.39
CA TYR A 132 13.59 7.12 -7.93
C TYR A 132 12.78 6.74 -6.70
N GLN A 133 12.75 7.61 -5.69
CA GLN A 133 12.04 7.33 -4.45
C GLN A 133 10.52 7.18 -4.64
N LEU A 134 9.92 7.94 -5.57
CA LEU A 134 8.50 7.76 -5.93
C LEU A 134 8.24 6.39 -6.54
N TRP A 135 9.04 5.99 -7.54
CA TRP A 135 8.90 4.69 -8.20
C TRP A 135 9.28 3.52 -7.29
N ASP A 136 10.17 3.74 -6.32
CA ASP A 136 10.47 2.74 -5.29
C ASP A 136 9.28 2.51 -4.36
N SER A 137 8.52 3.56 -4.02
CA SER A 137 7.26 3.39 -3.30
C SER A 137 6.25 2.54 -4.09
N VAL A 138 6.20 2.65 -5.43
CA VAL A 138 5.37 1.78 -6.29
C VAL A 138 5.85 0.32 -6.19
N ARG A 139 7.17 0.09 -6.19
CA ARG A 139 7.75 -1.25 -6.04
C ARG A 139 7.39 -1.87 -4.68
N GLU A 140 7.41 -1.08 -3.62
CA GLU A 140 7.12 -1.50 -2.25
C GLU A 140 5.67 -1.99 -2.11
N VAL A 141 4.70 -1.20 -2.58
CA VAL A 141 3.26 -1.55 -2.50
C VAL A 141 2.88 -2.77 -3.35
N ARG A 142 3.69 -3.07 -4.38
CA ARG A 142 3.58 -4.25 -5.24
C ARG A 142 4.23 -5.51 -4.65
N SER A 143 4.85 -5.44 -3.47
CA SER A 143 5.48 -6.61 -2.84
C SER A 143 4.44 -7.54 -2.21
N ASP A 144 4.42 -8.81 -2.63
CA ASP A 144 3.52 -9.84 -2.10
C ASP A 144 4.00 -10.45 -0.77
N PHE A 145 5.16 -10.00 -0.27
CA PHE A 145 5.66 -10.38 1.06
C PHE A 145 4.97 -9.61 2.19
N TYR A 146 4.39 -8.45 1.89
CA TYR A 146 3.67 -7.66 2.89
C TYR A 146 2.21 -8.09 3.01
N TYR A 147 1.68 -8.06 4.23
CA TYR A 147 0.27 -8.24 4.50
C TYR A 147 -0.58 -7.13 3.87
N VAL A 148 -1.84 -7.46 3.55
CA VAL A 148 -2.79 -6.54 2.91
C VAL A 148 -2.91 -5.20 3.63
N SER A 149 -2.91 -5.20 4.97
CA SER A 149 -3.01 -4.01 5.82
C SER A 149 -1.80 -3.08 5.61
N VAL A 150 -0.59 -3.63 5.65
CA VAL A 150 0.67 -2.88 5.39
C VAL A 150 0.68 -2.32 3.97
N ARG A 151 0.24 -3.10 2.98
CA ARG A 151 0.17 -2.64 1.58
C ARG A 151 -0.78 -1.45 1.42
N ARG A 152 -1.93 -1.44 2.11
CA ARG A 152 -2.86 -0.30 2.10
C ARG A 152 -2.30 0.95 2.77
N GLN A 153 -1.53 0.80 3.85
CA GLN A 153 -0.81 1.91 4.46
C GLN A 153 0.24 2.49 3.50
N SER A 154 1.06 1.64 2.88
CA SER A 154 2.05 2.10 1.89
C SER A 154 1.39 2.71 0.64
N LEU A 155 0.22 2.21 0.22
CA LEU A 155 -0.60 2.84 -0.84
C LEU A 155 -1.08 4.25 -0.47
N SER A 156 -1.45 4.47 0.79
CA SER A 156 -1.85 5.79 1.27
C SER A 156 -0.68 6.77 1.19
N LYS A 157 0.51 6.34 1.62
CA LYS A 157 1.76 7.12 1.48
C LYS A 157 2.09 7.41 0.01
N LEU A 158 1.91 6.43 -0.88
CA LEU A 158 2.11 6.62 -2.33
C LEU A 158 1.13 7.66 -2.88
N LYS A 159 -0.14 7.61 -2.50
CA LYS A 159 -1.17 8.60 -2.90
C LYS A 159 -0.81 10.00 -2.44
N GLU A 160 -0.38 10.16 -1.18
CA GLU A 160 0.09 11.45 -0.65
C GLU A 160 1.29 11.99 -1.44
N ARG A 161 2.27 11.11 -1.70
CA ARG A 161 3.50 11.48 -2.40
C ARG A 161 3.29 11.81 -3.88
N ALA A 162 2.49 11.03 -4.59
CA ALA A 162 2.19 11.22 -6.01
C ALA A 162 1.22 12.39 -6.23
N GLY A 163 0.42 12.72 -5.22
CA GLY A 163 -0.73 13.60 -5.36
C GLY A 163 -1.97 12.82 -5.84
N VAL A 164 -3.14 13.26 -5.35
CA VAL A 164 -4.42 12.57 -5.57
C VAL A 164 -4.75 12.41 -7.05
N ALA A 165 -4.52 13.45 -7.87
CA ALA A 165 -4.83 13.41 -9.30
C ALA A 165 -3.99 12.35 -10.04
N ALA A 166 -2.67 12.36 -9.87
CA ALA A 166 -1.75 11.39 -10.49
C ALA A 166 -2.03 9.96 -10.02
N PHE A 167 -2.38 9.78 -8.74
CA PHE A 167 -2.76 8.49 -8.20
C PHE A 167 -4.04 7.94 -8.85
N ILE A 168 -5.08 8.77 -8.98
CA ILE A 168 -6.36 8.36 -9.58
C ILE A 168 -6.19 8.03 -11.06
N THR A 169 -5.44 8.83 -11.81
CA THR A 169 -5.24 8.59 -13.25
C THR A 169 -4.25 7.47 -13.53
N GLY A 170 -3.45 7.05 -12.54
CA GLY A 170 -2.32 6.13 -12.73
C GLY A 170 -1.15 6.76 -13.48
N GLN A 171 -1.20 8.07 -13.74
CA GLN A 171 -0.18 8.79 -14.50
C GLN A 171 0.84 9.41 -13.55
N LEU A 172 1.82 8.61 -13.15
CA LEU A 172 2.98 9.08 -12.40
C LEU A 172 3.98 9.81 -13.33
N PRO A 173 4.78 10.74 -12.80
CA PRO A 173 5.88 11.33 -13.56
C PRO A 173 6.85 10.26 -14.06
N PRO A 174 7.60 10.53 -15.14
CA PRO A 174 8.55 9.59 -15.71
C PRO A 174 9.60 9.13 -14.69
N CYS A 175 10.23 7.99 -14.92
CA CYS A 175 11.27 7.48 -14.00
C CYS A 175 12.57 8.27 -14.03
N VAL A 176 12.74 9.22 -14.96
CA VAL A 176 13.88 10.15 -15.05
C VAL A 176 13.39 11.52 -15.54
N PRO A 177 14.16 12.60 -15.34
CA PRO A 177 13.82 13.92 -15.86
C PRO A 177 13.80 13.93 -17.40
N THR A 178 12.63 14.13 -18.02
CA THR A 178 12.48 13.98 -19.48
C THR A 178 12.80 15.23 -20.29
N TRP A 179 12.76 16.41 -19.67
CA TRP A 179 12.99 17.72 -20.31
C TRP A 179 14.39 17.86 -20.93
N ARG A 180 15.32 16.95 -20.60
CA ARG A 180 16.67 16.89 -21.17
C ARG A 180 16.75 16.08 -22.46
N PHE A 181 15.81 15.17 -22.73
CA PHE A 181 15.83 14.38 -23.96
C PHE A 181 15.35 15.26 -25.12
N GLN A 182 16.11 15.27 -26.19
CA GLN A 182 15.68 15.85 -27.46
C GLN A 182 14.98 14.75 -28.26
N GLU A 183 13.84 15.05 -28.86
CA GLU A 183 13.20 14.14 -29.82
C GLU A 183 14.15 13.91 -30.99
N VAL A 184 14.48 12.66 -31.25
CA VAL A 184 15.17 12.27 -32.47
C VAL A 184 14.10 12.20 -33.56
N LYS A 185 14.15 13.15 -34.51
CA LYS A 185 13.32 13.15 -35.71
C LYS A 185 13.80 12.12 -36.73
#